data_AF-A0A4R3JEP5-F1
#
_entry.id   AF-A0A4R3JEP5-F1
#
_cell.length_a   1.000
_cell.length_b   1.000
_cell.length_c   1.000
_cell.angle_alpha   90.00
_cell.angle_beta   90.00
_cell.angle_gamma   90.00
#
_symmetry.space_group_name_H-M   'P 1'
#
loop_
_entity.id
_entity.type
_entity.pdbx_description
1 polymer ?
#
loop_
_entity_poly.entity_id
_entity_poly.type
_entity_poly.pdbx_seq_one_letter_code
_entity_poly.pdbx_strand_id
1 'polypeptide(L)'
;MSFQERLVIEKLYKNNMNLSEMNALAGILNRNRVTVYREIMKNTNNGMELYDARKAQKRFLEEQNKRVQIKKEKRNKNVQRVEELLVLSPTIKQKEIAEIIGCSRSTVANYMKQIRLKEEEEKA
;
A
#
# COMPACT_ATOMS: atom_id res chain seq x y z
N MET A 1 -8.16 -4.55 9.80
CA MET A 1 -9.46 -4.96 10.36
C MET A 1 -10.23 -5.65 9.25
N SER A 2 -10.92 -6.75 9.54
CA SER A 2 -11.73 -7.51 8.59
C SER A 2 -13.07 -6.83 8.34
N PHE A 3 -13.80 -7.23 7.29
CA PHE A 3 -15.13 -6.70 7.02
C PHE A 3 -16.12 -7.03 8.16
N GLN A 4 -16.06 -8.24 8.73
CA GLN A 4 -16.91 -8.64 9.86
C GLN A 4 -16.65 -7.78 11.10
N GLU A 5 -15.38 -7.53 11.43
CA GLU A 5 -15.01 -6.64 12.53
C GLU A 5 -15.56 -5.21 12.31
N ARG A 6 -15.50 -4.70 11.08
CA ARG A 6 -16.06 -3.39 10.72
C ARG A 6 -17.58 -3.33 10.81
N LEU A 7 -18.28 -4.41 10.42
CA LEU A 7 -19.74 -4.52 10.60
C LEU A 7 -20.14 -4.49 12.08
N VAL A 8 -19.34 -5.10 12.94
CA VAL A 8 -19.56 -5.03 14.39
C VAL A 8 -19.39 -3.59 14.89
N ILE A 9 -18.37 -2.86 14.42
CA ILE A 9 -18.21 -1.43 14.74
C ILE A 9 -19.41 -0.63 14.23
N GLU A 10 -19.82 -0.78 12.98
CA GLU A 10 -20.98 -0.08 12.40
C GLU A 10 -22.26 -0.29 13.23
N LYS A 11 -22.50 -1.53 13.70
CA LYS A 11 -23.69 -1.85 14.49
C LYS A 11 -23.64 -1.33 15.92
N LEU A 12 -22.47 -1.30 16.53
CA LEU A 12 -22.33 -1.05 17.96
C LEU A 12 -21.87 0.37 18.28
N TYR A 13 -21.11 1.01 17.39
CA TYR A 13 -20.58 2.35 17.60
C TYR A 13 -21.70 3.40 17.69
N LYS A 14 -21.56 4.30 18.67
CA LYS A 14 -22.42 5.46 18.86
C LYS A 14 -21.54 6.70 18.87
N ASN A 15 -22.07 7.83 18.39
CA ASN A 15 -21.36 9.10 18.46
C ASN A 15 -21.00 9.42 19.91
N ASN A 16 -19.75 9.87 20.13
CA ASN A 16 -19.24 10.25 21.45
C ASN A 16 -19.23 9.13 22.51
N MET A 17 -19.03 7.87 22.09
CA MET A 17 -18.80 6.76 23.04
C MET A 17 -17.69 7.09 24.04
N ASN A 18 -17.95 6.83 25.32
CA ASN A 18 -16.97 7.03 26.38
C ASN A 18 -15.91 5.90 26.37
N LEU A 19 -14.89 6.05 27.22
CA LEU A 19 -13.76 5.14 27.27
C LEU A 19 -14.15 3.69 27.61
N SER A 20 -15.15 3.50 28.47
CA SER A 20 -15.64 2.19 28.89
C SER A 20 -16.36 1.49 27.73
N GLU A 21 -17.24 2.20 27.03
CA GLU A 21 -17.94 1.68 25.85
C GLU A 21 -16.96 1.29 24.73
N MET A 22 -15.93 2.12 24.51
CA MET A 22 -14.88 1.84 23.55
C MET A 22 -14.03 0.61 23.95
N ASN A 23 -13.75 0.43 25.24
CA ASN A 23 -13.08 -0.77 25.75
C ASN A 23 -13.95 -2.03 25.54
N ALA A 24 -15.25 -1.95 25.79
CA ALA A 24 -16.17 -3.07 25.57
C ALA A 24 -16.23 -3.47 24.09
N LEU A 25 -16.36 -2.49 23.19
CA LEU A 25 -16.31 -2.72 21.74
C LEU A 25 -14.99 -3.38 21.31
N ALA A 26 -13.87 -2.92 21.84
CA ALA A 26 -12.56 -3.50 21.56
C ALA A 26 -12.43 -4.93 22.09
N GLY A 27 -13.02 -5.22 23.26
CA GLY A 27 -13.13 -6.56 23.83
C GLY A 27 -13.93 -7.51 22.94
N ILE A 28 -15.09 -7.08 22.43
CA ILE A 28 -15.92 -7.87 21.50
C ILE A 28 -15.14 -8.22 20.22
N LEU A 29 -14.37 -7.26 19.71
CA LEU A 29 -13.55 -7.45 18.52
C LEU A 29 -12.28 -8.26 18.79
N ASN A 30 -11.95 -8.54 20.06
CA ASN A 30 -10.65 -9.06 20.49
C ASN A 30 -9.47 -8.27 19.88
N ARG A 31 -9.57 -6.94 19.94
CA ARG A 31 -8.57 -6.00 19.38
C ARG A 31 -8.12 -4.99 20.42
N ASN A 32 -6.93 -4.43 20.20
CA ASN A 32 -6.46 -3.29 20.98
C ASN A 32 -7.41 -2.09 20.77
N ARG A 33 -7.85 -1.45 21.86
CA ARG A 33 -8.74 -0.28 21.83
C ARG A 33 -8.23 0.81 20.91
N VAL A 34 -6.94 1.11 20.92
CA VAL A 34 -6.33 2.15 20.08
C VAL A 34 -6.48 1.82 18.59
N THR A 35 -6.40 0.54 18.22
CA THR A 35 -6.63 0.10 16.84
C THR A 35 -8.07 0.34 16.41
N VAL A 36 -9.03 0.00 17.28
CA VAL A 36 -10.46 0.24 17.04
C VAL A 36 -10.75 1.74 16.93
N TYR A 37 -10.23 2.53 17.86
CA TYR A 37 -10.37 3.98 17.85
C TYR A 37 -9.79 4.62 16.58
N ARG A 38 -8.57 4.24 16.18
CA ARG A 38 -7.95 4.75 14.94
C ARG A 38 -8.76 4.37 13.71
N GLU A 39 -9.31 3.15 13.67
CA GLU A 39 -10.18 2.74 12.57
C GLU A 39 -11.45 3.60 12.53
N ILE A 40 -12.08 3.86 13.68
CA ILE A 40 -13.27 4.70 13.77
C ILE A 40 -12.94 6.13 13.31
N MET A 41 -11.91 6.77 13.89
CA MET A 41 -11.55 8.15 13.57
C MET A 41 -11.15 8.35 12.10
N LYS A 42 -10.54 7.34 11.47
CA LYS A 42 -10.21 7.41 10.03
C LYS A 42 -11.44 7.34 9.12
N ASN A 43 -12.52 6.72 9.59
CA ASN A 43 -13.70 6.44 8.78
C ASN A 43 -14.92 7.24 9.20
N THR A 44 -14.78 8.08 10.23
CA THR A 44 -15.76 9.06 10.69
C THR A 44 -15.13 10.45 10.64
N ASN A 45 -15.94 11.50 10.68
CA ASN A 45 -15.43 12.87 10.81
C ASN A 45 -14.97 13.13 12.25
N ASN A 46 -13.80 12.61 12.64
CA ASN A 46 -13.26 12.69 14.00
C ASN A 46 -14.24 12.21 15.09
N GLY A 47 -14.98 11.12 14.83
CA GLY A 47 -15.96 10.56 15.77
C GLY A 47 -17.31 11.27 15.80
N MET A 48 -17.48 12.36 15.04
CA MET A 48 -18.73 13.14 14.98
C MET A 48 -19.82 12.47 14.14
N GLU A 49 -19.45 11.57 13.24
CA GLU A 49 -20.36 10.81 12.39
C GLU A 49 -20.38 9.33 12.81
N LEU A 50 -21.51 8.66 12.54
CA LEU A 50 -21.59 7.21 12.71
C LEU A 50 -20.65 6.50 11.74
N TYR A 51 -20.15 5.35 12.17
CA TYR A 51 -19.23 4.54 11.39
C TYR A 51 -19.96 3.80 10.27
N ASP A 52 -19.46 3.89 9.04
CA ASP A 52 -19.96 3.13 7.87
C ASP A 52 -18.92 2.11 7.42
N ALA A 53 -19.27 0.81 7.52
CA ALA A 53 -18.34 -0.27 7.21
C ALA A 53 -18.04 -0.38 5.71
N ARG A 54 -19.01 -0.08 4.84
CA ARG A 54 -18.83 -0.12 3.38
C ARG A 54 -17.89 0.99 2.94
N LYS A 55 -18.07 2.20 3.46
CA LYS A 55 -17.18 3.35 3.22
C LYS A 55 -15.76 3.04 3.71
N ALA A 56 -15.63 2.47 4.90
CA ALA A 56 -14.33 2.06 5.44
C ALA A 56 -13.62 1.00 4.59
N GLN A 57 -14.37 0.00 4.13
CA GLN A 57 -13.84 -1.04 3.25
C GLN A 57 -13.38 -0.48 1.90
N LYS A 58 -14.18 0.42 1.30
CA LYS A 58 -13.82 1.11 0.05
C LYS A 58 -12.52 1.90 0.19
N ARG A 59 -12.41 2.73 1.24
CA ARG A 59 -11.18 3.49 1.53
C ARG A 59 -9.97 2.61 1.73
N PHE A 60 -10.11 1.50 2.46
CA PHE A 60 -9.02 0.56 2.64
C PHE A 60 -8.51 0.01 1.30
N LEU A 61 -9.42 -0.36 0.39
CA LEU A 61 -9.06 -0.85 -0.94
C LEU A 61 -8.39 0.24 -1.79
N GLU A 62 -8.92 1.46 -1.77
CA GLU A 62 -8.33 2.62 -2.45
C GLU A 62 -6.89 2.89 -1.97
N GLU A 63 -6.64 2.82 -0.66
CA GLU A 63 -5.29 2.96 -0.11
C GLU A 63 -4.35 1.84 -0.57
N GLN A 64 -4.81 0.59 -0.59
CA GLN A 64 -3.99 -0.53 -1.08
C GLN A 64 -3.64 -0.32 -2.55
N ASN A 65 -4.62 0.05 -3.38
CA ASN A 65 -4.42 0.33 -4.79
C ASN A 65 -3.44 1.49 -4.99
N LYS A 66 -3.58 2.58 -4.23
CA LYS A 66 -2.66 3.72 -4.26
C LYS A 66 -1.23 3.31 -3.91
N ARG A 67 -1.04 2.47 -2.89
CA ARG A 67 0.29 1.94 -2.52
C ARG A 67 0.90 1.07 -3.62
N VAL A 68 0.09 0.22 -4.25
CA VAL A 68 0.53 -0.61 -5.38
C VAL A 68 0.95 0.27 -6.56
N GLN A 69 0.16 1.31 -6.88
CA GLN A 69 0.50 2.24 -7.96
C GLN A 69 1.79 3.01 -7.68
N ILE A 70 1.97 3.56 -6.46
CA ILE A 70 3.21 4.24 -6.07
C ILE A 70 4.43 3.29 -6.20
N LYS A 71 4.30 2.03 -5.77
CA LYS A 71 5.37 1.03 -5.94
C LYS A 71 5.65 0.73 -7.41
N LYS A 72 4.60 0.61 -8.23
CA LYS A 72 4.71 0.38 -9.68
C LYS A 72 5.41 1.56 -10.37
N GLU A 73 5.02 2.79 -10.06
CA GLU A 73 5.63 4.01 -10.58
C GLU A 73 7.11 4.10 -10.21
N LYS A 74 7.45 3.87 -8.93
CA LYS A 74 8.85 3.85 -8.49
C LYS A 74 9.67 2.80 -9.23
N ARG A 75 9.11 1.60 -9.43
CA ARG A 75 9.74 0.54 -10.21
C ARG A 75 9.96 0.95 -11.66
N ASN A 76 8.94 1.51 -12.31
CA ASN A 76 9.02 1.94 -13.70
C ASN A 76 10.09 3.02 -13.91
N LYS A 77 10.19 3.99 -13.00
CA LYS A 77 11.26 5.01 -13.01
C LYS A 77 12.66 4.37 -12.91
N ASN A 78 12.83 3.37 -12.04
CA ASN A 78 14.10 2.66 -11.94
C ASN A 78 14.42 1.85 -13.19
N VAL A 79 13.42 1.22 -13.82
CA VAL A 79 13.62 0.48 -15.08
C VAL A 79 14.09 1.44 -16.19
N GLN A 80 13.43 2.59 -16.35
CA GLN A 80 13.85 3.62 -17.32
C GLN A 80 15.28 4.09 -17.08
N ARG A 81 15.64 4.32 -15.82
CA ARG A 81 17.01 4.73 -15.46
C ARG A 81 18.06 3.65 -15.75
N VAL A 82 17.71 2.37 -15.63
CA VAL A 82 18.60 1.27 -16.07
C VAL A 82 18.77 1.27 -17.59
N GLU A 83 17.67 1.46 -18.32
CA GLU A 83 17.65 1.51 -19.77
C GLU A 83 18.54 2.65 -20.31
N GLU A 84 18.41 3.86 -19.76
CA GLU A 84 19.27 5.01 -20.08
C GLU A 84 20.76 4.71 -19.85
N LEU A 85 21.11 4.05 -18.74
CA LEU A 85 22.50 3.69 -18.43
C LEU A 85 23.06 2.66 -19.43
N LEU A 86 22.24 1.71 -19.88
CA LEU A 86 22.64 0.72 -20.88
C LEU A 86 22.84 1.36 -22.25
N VAL A 87 22.04 2.36 -22.61
CA VAL A 87 22.21 3.12 -23.86
C VAL A 87 23.51 3.93 -23.82
N LEU A 88 23.79 4.62 -22.71
CA LEU A 88 25.00 5.43 -22.55
C LEU A 88 26.28 4.60 -22.44
N SER A 89 26.19 3.40 -21.87
CA SER A 89 27.35 2.53 -21.64
C SER A 89 26.93 1.06 -21.76
N PRO A 90 26.90 0.49 -22.98
CA PRO A 90 26.38 -0.86 -23.23
C PRO A 90 27.12 -1.99 -22.49
N THR A 91 28.36 -1.74 -22.04
CA THR A 91 29.20 -2.71 -21.34
C THR A 91 29.18 -2.54 -19.81
N ILE A 92 28.38 -1.61 -19.28
CA ILE A 92 28.29 -1.35 -17.83
C ILE A 92 27.85 -2.62 -17.08
N LYS A 93 28.52 -2.90 -15.96
CA LYS A 93 28.22 -4.09 -15.16
C LYS A 93 27.02 -3.84 -14.27
N GLN A 94 26.26 -4.91 -13.99
CA GLN A 94 25.10 -4.88 -13.08
C GLN A 94 25.45 -4.30 -11.70
N LYS A 95 26.68 -4.55 -11.21
CA LYS A 95 27.16 -4.03 -9.93
C LYS A 95 27.24 -2.50 -9.94
N GLU A 96 27.75 -1.92 -11.02
CA GLU A 96 27.90 -0.47 -11.17
C GLU A 96 26.53 0.22 -11.29
N ILE A 97 25.62 -0.36 -12.07
CA ILE A 97 24.23 0.12 -12.15
C ILE A 97 23.56 0.07 -10.75
N ALA A 98 23.76 -1.01 -10.00
CA ALA A 98 23.20 -1.18 -8.67
C ALA A 98 23.68 -0.10 -7.70
N GLU A 99 24.98 0.23 -7.75
CA GLU A 99 25.59 1.32 -6.98
C GLU A 99 25.02 2.69 -7.37
N ILE A 100 24.86 2.98 -8.67
CA ILE A 100 24.31 4.25 -9.16
C ILE A 100 22.84 4.45 -8.75
N ILE A 101 22.02 3.40 -8.89
CA ILE A 101 20.57 3.47 -8.63
C ILE A 101 20.25 3.30 -7.13
N GLY A 102 21.19 2.76 -6.35
CA GLY A 102 20.97 2.47 -4.93
C GLY A 102 20.04 1.29 -4.71
N CYS A 103 20.19 0.22 -5.49
CA CYS A 103 19.44 -1.02 -5.32
C CYS A 103 20.34 -2.26 -5.39
N SER A 104 19.78 -3.45 -5.20
CA SER A 104 20.58 -4.68 -5.21
C SER A 104 20.91 -5.15 -6.63
N ARG A 105 22.02 -5.88 -6.80
CA ARG A 105 22.39 -6.49 -8.09
C ARG A 105 21.28 -7.37 -8.68
N SER A 106 20.60 -8.15 -7.86
CA SER A 106 19.49 -9.00 -8.30
C SER A 106 18.27 -8.18 -8.73
N THR A 107 18.03 -7.03 -8.10
CA THR A 107 17.01 -6.07 -8.54
C THR A 107 17.32 -5.52 -9.93
N VAL A 108 18.58 -5.13 -10.20
CA VAL A 108 19.01 -4.69 -11.54
C VAL A 108 18.84 -5.78 -12.57
N ALA A 109 19.24 -7.02 -12.26
CA ALA A 109 19.05 -8.15 -13.17
C ALA A 109 17.57 -8.35 -13.57
N ASN A 110 16.66 -8.19 -12.62
CA ASN A 110 15.21 -8.24 -12.88
C ASN A 110 14.73 -7.09 -13.77
N TYR A 111 15.29 -5.88 -13.62
CA TYR A 111 14.98 -4.74 -14.49
C TYR A 111 15.48 -4.98 -15.92
N MET A 112 16.71 -5.46 -16.09
CA MET A 112 17.26 -5.81 -17.41
C MET A 112 16.42 -6.88 -18.10
N LYS A 113 15.93 -7.89 -17.35
CA LYS A 113 15.02 -8.89 -17.90
C LYS A 113 13.70 -8.27 -18.38
N GLN A 114 13.13 -7.33 -17.64
CA GLN A 114 11.90 -6.62 -18.04
C GLN A 114 12.10 -5.78 -19.31
N ILE A 115 13.25 -5.12 -19.45
CA ILE A 115 13.58 -4.35 -20.67
C ILE A 115 13.64 -5.28 -21.88
N ARG A 116 14.36 -6.40 -21.78
CA ARG A 116 14.44 -7.41 -22.86
C ARG A 116 13.08 -7.96 -23.26
N LEU A 117 12.23 -8.31 -22.29
CA LEU A 117 10.88 -8.82 -22.58
C LEU A 117 10.03 -7.78 -23.31
N LYS A 118 10.13 -6.48 -22.96
CA LYS A 118 9.44 -5.41 -23.68
C LYS A 118 9.95 -5.27 -25.11
N GLU A 119 11.27 -5.31 -25.31
CA GLU A 119 11.86 -5.24 -26.65
C GLU A 119 11.44 -6.44 -27.53
N GLU A 120 11.26 -7.62 -26.93
CA GLU A 120 10.76 -8.81 -27.62
C GLU A 120 9.28 -8.66 -27.98
N GLU A 121 8.45 -8.12 -27.09
CA GLU A 121 7.03 -7.84 -27.33
C GLU A 121 6.82 -6.76 -28.40
N GLU A 122 7.65 -5.72 -28.46
CA GLU A 122 7.55 -4.64 -29.44
C GLU A 122 8.02 -5.05 -30.85
N LYS A 123 8.80 -6.13 -30.96
CA LYS A 123 9.30 -6.67 -32.24
C LYS A 123 8.41 -7.78 -32.83
N ALA A 124 7.42 -8.26 -32.09
CA ALA A 124 6.49 -9.32 -32.48
C ALA A 124 5.22 -8.73 -33.12
#